data_AF-A0A3Q8R2K1-F1
#
_entry.id   AF-A0A3Q8R2K1-F1
#
_cell.length_a   1.000
_cell.length_b   1.000
_cell.length_c   1.000
_cell.angle_alpha   90.00
_cell.angle_beta   90.00
_cell.angle_gamma   90.00
#
_symmetry.space_group_name_H-M   'P 1'
#
loop_
_entity.id
_entity.type
_entity.pdbx_description
1 polymer ?
#
loop_
_entity_poly.entity_id
_entity_poly.type
_entity_poly.pdbx_seq_one_letter_code
_entity_poly.pdbx_strand_id
1 'polypeptide(L)'
;MQNTLKNLIETCQTVKPLEIRNQKFLNEIIFENVLSAAIFDQVSISNFEFEETEFLNGHFRDCIFKNCRFQNTLLRKCEFWKCTFQNCEILDCDISKVEFTEHIFKNCQFNKVDLGWSHFIDCEFLDTELHDINFNATIINDLKTKNTTGSDLHFNKEFPMYFWKSNHCIQITDSISFEKLLRDNDSD
;
A
#
# COMPACT_ATOMS: atom_id res chain seq x y z
N MET A 1 -18.82 -9.97 -24.10
CA MET A 1 -17.54 -10.30 -23.46
C MET A 1 -17.48 -9.55 -22.14
N GLN A 2 -17.13 -10.24 -21.06
CA GLN A 2 -16.85 -9.59 -19.78
C GLN A 2 -15.56 -8.77 -19.97
N ASN A 3 -15.60 -7.48 -19.65
CA ASN A 3 -14.42 -6.62 -19.72
C ASN A 3 -13.54 -6.94 -18.50
N THR A 4 -12.53 -7.77 -18.69
CA THR A 4 -11.60 -8.21 -17.65
C THR A 4 -10.34 -7.36 -17.66
N LEU A 5 -9.68 -7.23 -16.52
CA LEU A 5 -8.40 -6.54 -16.43
C LEU A 5 -7.36 -7.25 -17.31
N LYS A 6 -7.35 -8.59 -17.27
CA LYS A 6 -6.45 -9.39 -18.10
C LYS A 6 -6.56 -9.09 -19.60
N ASN A 7 -7.78 -8.95 -20.12
CA ASN A 7 -7.97 -8.62 -21.54
C ASN A 7 -7.45 -7.22 -21.88
N LEU A 8 -7.59 -6.25 -20.96
CA LEU A 8 -7.06 -4.90 -21.15
C LEU A 8 -5.52 -4.90 -21.14
N ILE A 9 -4.90 -5.69 -20.26
CA ILE A 9 -3.46 -5.86 -20.22
C ILE A 9 -2.95 -6.45 -21.54
N GLU A 10 -3.56 -7.54 -22.01
CA GLU A 10 -3.16 -8.23 -23.25
C GLU A 10 -3.35 -7.37 -24.52
N THR A 11 -4.32 -6.46 -24.51
CA THR A 11 -4.62 -5.58 -25.67
C THR A 11 -3.88 -4.25 -25.63
N CYS A 12 -3.23 -3.92 -24.51
CA CYS A 12 -2.43 -2.71 -24.39
C CYS A 12 -1.13 -2.86 -25.20
N GLN A 13 -0.98 -2.05 -26.26
CA GLN A 13 0.25 -2.02 -27.03
C GLN A 13 1.35 -1.33 -26.23
N THR A 14 2.56 -1.89 -26.24
CA THR A 14 3.73 -1.57 -25.37
C THR A 14 4.28 -0.13 -25.45
N VAL A 15 3.62 0.77 -26.16
CA VAL A 15 4.11 2.14 -26.42
C VAL A 15 3.60 3.15 -25.38
N LYS A 16 2.54 2.82 -24.62
CA LYS A 16 1.99 3.68 -23.58
C LYS A 16 1.71 2.88 -22.30
N PRO A 17 1.81 3.50 -21.12
CA PRO A 17 1.36 2.86 -19.89
C PRO A 17 -0.13 2.50 -19.95
N LEU A 18 -0.50 1.40 -19.30
CA LEU A 18 -1.89 0.99 -19.16
C LEU A 18 -2.66 2.05 -18.38
N GLU A 19 -3.71 2.62 -18.98
CA GLU A 19 -4.57 3.61 -18.33
C GLU A 19 -5.99 3.09 -18.25
N ILE A 20 -6.52 3.01 -17.03
CA ILE A 20 -7.87 2.51 -16.75
C ILE A 20 -8.60 3.51 -15.89
N ARG A 21 -9.80 3.89 -16.33
CA ARG A 21 -10.65 4.84 -15.60
C ARG A 21 -12.08 4.36 -15.43
N ASN A 22 -12.66 4.59 -14.27
CA ASN A 22 -14.09 4.36 -13.99
C ASN A 22 -14.55 2.93 -14.28
N GLN A 23 -13.71 1.94 -13.98
CA GLN A 23 -14.01 0.53 -14.23
C GLN A 23 -14.11 -0.27 -12.95
N LYS A 24 -14.81 -1.39 -13.05
CA LYS A 24 -14.91 -2.36 -11.97
C LYS A 24 -14.49 -3.72 -12.49
N PHE A 25 -13.60 -4.37 -11.76
CA PHE A 25 -13.15 -5.73 -12.06
C PHE A 25 -13.38 -6.62 -10.85
N LEU A 26 -13.70 -7.88 -11.13
CA LEU A 26 -14.04 -8.87 -10.10
C LEU A 26 -13.50 -10.25 -10.48
N ASN A 27 -12.93 -10.96 -9.51
CA ASN A 27 -12.55 -12.38 -9.61
C ASN A 27 -11.52 -12.69 -10.71
N GLU A 28 -10.33 -12.10 -10.64
CA GLU A 28 -9.23 -12.46 -11.55
C GLU A 28 -7.92 -12.70 -10.79
N ILE A 29 -7.06 -13.49 -11.43
CA ILE A 29 -5.67 -13.68 -11.02
C ILE A 29 -4.80 -13.06 -12.11
N ILE A 30 -3.92 -12.15 -11.72
CA ILE A 30 -2.90 -11.54 -12.55
C ILE A 30 -1.55 -12.06 -12.07
N PHE A 31 -0.88 -12.84 -12.92
CA PHE A 31 0.35 -13.54 -12.60
C PHE A 31 1.46 -13.13 -13.57
N GLU A 32 2.67 -12.84 -13.08
CA GLU A 32 3.86 -12.51 -13.89
C GLU A 32 3.60 -11.40 -14.94
N ASN A 33 3.00 -10.28 -14.52
CA ASN A 33 2.71 -9.16 -15.42
C ASN A 33 3.49 -7.90 -15.07
N VAL A 34 3.92 -7.17 -16.10
CA VAL A 34 4.61 -5.88 -15.95
C VAL A 34 3.64 -4.76 -16.31
N LEU A 35 3.21 -4.02 -15.30
CA LEU A 35 2.25 -2.92 -15.33
C LEU A 35 2.92 -1.62 -14.84
N SER A 36 4.20 -1.45 -15.16
CA SER A 36 4.97 -0.26 -14.81
C SER A 36 4.32 1.02 -15.36
N ALA A 37 4.31 2.07 -14.54
CA ALA A 37 3.68 3.36 -14.83
C ALA A 37 2.17 3.30 -15.13
N ALA A 38 1.50 2.18 -14.81
CA ALA A 38 0.06 2.06 -15.03
C ALA A 38 -0.71 3.10 -14.21
N ILE A 39 -1.78 3.61 -14.81
CA ILE A 39 -2.65 4.63 -14.23
C ILE A 39 -4.03 4.03 -13.99
N PHE A 40 -4.47 4.08 -12.74
CA PHE A 40 -5.80 3.68 -12.32
C PHE A 40 -6.50 4.88 -11.67
N ASP A 41 -7.64 5.29 -12.24
CA ASP A 41 -8.43 6.44 -11.75
C ASP A 41 -9.88 6.02 -11.56
N GLN A 42 -10.39 6.08 -10.33
CA GLN A 42 -11.76 5.67 -9.98
C GLN A 42 -12.05 4.20 -10.36
N VAL A 43 -11.08 3.31 -10.11
CA VAL A 43 -11.21 1.88 -10.38
C VAL A 43 -11.55 1.11 -9.11
N SER A 44 -12.46 0.15 -9.22
CA SER A 44 -12.75 -0.81 -8.16
C SER A 44 -12.30 -2.20 -8.56
N ILE A 45 -11.43 -2.81 -7.76
CA ILE A 45 -10.90 -4.15 -7.94
C ILE A 45 -11.34 -4.98 -6.75
N SER A 46 -11.97 -6.13 -7.00
CA SER A 46 -12.52 -6.96 -5.93
C SER A 46 -12.23 -8.44 -6.15
N ASN A 47 -11.81 -9.16 -5.10
CA ASN A 47 -11.47 -10.57 -5.16
C ASN A 47 -10.38 -10.86 -6.20
N PHE A 48 -9.28 -10.14 -6.14
CA PHE A 48 -8.14 -10.31 -7.05
C PHE A 48 -6.95 -10.94 -6.35
N GLU A 49 -6.17 -11.68 -7.11
CA GLU A 49 -4.81 -12.05 -6.72
C GLU A 49 -3.84 -11.42 -7.73
N PHE A 50 -2.91 -10.61 -7.22
CA PHE A 50 -1.76 -10.12 -7.96
C PHE A 50 -0.54 -10.88 -7.44
N GLU A 51 0.01 -11.75 -8.28
CA GLU A 51 1.16 -12.58 -7.93
C GLU A 51 2.29 -12.30 -8.91
N GLU A 52 3.50 -12.06 -8.38
CA GLU A 52 4.69 -11.77 -9.19
C GLU A 52 4.46 -10.64 -10.21
N THR A 53 3.65 -9.66 -9.83
CA THR A 53 3.24 -8.54 -10.69
C THR A 53 4.04 -7.29 -10.35
N GLU A 54 4.37 -6.50 -11.37
CA GLU A 54 5.12 -5.24 -11.21
C GLU A 54 4.24 -4.03 -11.52
N PHE A 55 4.08 -3.13 -10.56
CA PHE A 55 3.38 -1.85 -10.71
C PHE A 55 4.32 -0.65 -10.66
N LEU A 56 5.63 -0.84 -10.83
CA LEU A 56 6.66 0.18 -10.59
C LEU A 56 6.29 1.57 -11.13
N ASN A 57 6.36 2.59 -10.28
CA ASN A 57 5.97 3.98 -10.62
C ASN A 57 4.51 4.14 -11.08
N GLY A 58 3.61 3.25 -10.67
CA GLY A 58 2.19 3.32 -10.97
C GLY A 58 1.48 4.43 -10.20
N HIS A 59 0.40 4.96 -10.77
CA HIS A 59 -0.42 6.00 -10.16
C HIS A 59 -1.84 5.51 -9.96
N PHE A 60 -2.31 5.57 -8.72
CA PHE A 60 -3.63 5.10 -8.31
C PHE A 60 -4.36 6.24 -7.64
N ARG A 61 -5.54 6.57 -8.15
CA ARG A 61 -6.35 7.68 -7.64
C ARG A 61 -7.79 7.24 -7.46
N ASP A 62 -8.37 7.57 -6.31
CA ASP A 62 -9.78 7.32 -6.01
C ASP A 62 -10.18 5.83 -6.22
N CYS A 63 -9.22 4.91 -6.02
CA CYS A 63 -9.39 3.47 -6.26
C CYS A 63 -9.74 2.68 -5.01
N ILE A 64 -10.47 1.58 -5.18
CA ILE A 64 -10.83 0.64 -4.11
C ILE A 64 -10.34 -0.75 -4.47
N PHE A 65 -9.53 -1.34 -3.59
CA PHE A 65 -9.11 -2.74 -3.62
C PHE A 65 -9.80 -3.47 -2.48
N LYS A 66 -10.63 -4.47 -2.80
CA LYS A 66 -11.40 -5.20 -1.79
C LYS A 66 -11.17 -6.69 -1.88
N ASN A 67 -10.87 -7.35 -0.76
CA ASN A 67 -10.60 -8.79 -0.73
C ASN A 67 -9.49 -9.18 -1.74
N CYS A 68 -8.45 -8.36 -1.85
CA CYS A 68 -7.37 -8.59 -2.81
C CYS A 68 -6.13 -9.11 -2.09
N ARG A 69 -5.40 -9.99 -2.76
CA ARG A 69 -4.10 -10.48 -2.32
C ARG A 69 -3.01 -9.97 -3.25
N PHE A 70 -1.96 -9.41 -2.67
CA PHE A 70 -0.73 -9.05 -3.36
C PHE A 70 0.37 -9.96 -2.82
N GLN A 71 0.96 -10.79 -3.68
CA GLN A 71 2.02 -11.73 -3.33
C GLN A 71 3.21 -11.47 -4.23
N ASN A 72 4.41 -11.36 -3.65
CA ASN A 72 5.65 -11.16 -4.42
C ASN A 72 5.54 -9.98 -5.42
N THR A 73 4.76 -8.96 -5.08
CA THR A 73 4.43 -7.84 -5.98
C THR A 73 5.38 -6.68 -5.75
N LEU A 74 5.78 -6.02 -6.84
CA LEU A 74 6.62 -4.81 -6.78
C LEU A 74 5.76 -3.55 -6.96
N LEU A 75 5.62 -2.76 -5.91
CA LEU A 75 4.85 -1.51 -5.85
C LEU A 75 5.77 -0.30 -5.57
N ARG A 76 7.08 -0.48 -5.80
CA ARG A 76 8.08 0.54 -5.53
C ARG A 76 7.81 1.83 -6.33
N LYS A 77 7.92 2.97 -5.64
CA LYS A 77 7.66 4.31 -6.19
C LYS A 77 6.25 4.54 -6.72
N CYS A 78 5.28 3.72 -6.34
CA CYS A 78 3.89 4.01 -6.66
C CYS A 78 3.37 5.22 -5.88
N GLU A 79 2.32 5.83 -6.41
CA GLU A 79 1.56 6.89 -5.75
C GLU A 79 0.11 6.45 -5.62
N PHE A 80 -0.43 6.53 -4.40
CA PHE A 80 -1.82 6.24 -4.09
C PHE A 80 -2.47 7.47 -3.46
N TRP A 81 -3.43 8.07 -4.16
CA TRP A 81 -4.19 9.20 -3.65
C TRP A 81 -5.66 8.84 -3.46
N LYS A 82 -6.18 9.01 -2.24
CA LYS A 82 -7.59 8.75 -1.90
C LYS A 82 -8.04 7.32 -2.22
N CYS A 83 -7.14 6.37 -2.01
CA CYS A 83 -7.42 4.97 -2.24
C CYS A 83 -7.82 4.25 -0.95
N THR A 84 -8.47 3.09 -1.10
CA THR A 84 -8.80 2.22 0.02
C THR A 84 -8.44 0.78 -0.29
N PHE A 85 -7.70 0.16 0.62
CA PHE A 85 -7.48 -1.28 0.66
C PHE A 85 -8.36 -1.84 1.77
N GLN A 86 -9.27 -2.74 1.42
CA GLN A 86 -10.21 -3.34 2.37
C GLN A 86 -10.09 -4.85 2.33
N ASN A 87 -9.89 -5.50 3.48
CA ASN A 87 -9.76 -6.97 3.57
C ASN A 87 -8.64 -7.51 2.67
N CYS A 88 -7.50 -6.81 2.60
CA CYS A 88 -6.43 -7.19 1.69
C CYS A 88 -5.26 -7.85 2.42
N GLU A 89 -4.61 -8.80 1.74
CA GLU A 89 -3.37 -9.44 2.16
C GLU A 89 -2.22 -8.90 1.30
N ILE A 90 -1.15 -8.41 1.93
CA ILE A 90 0.04 -7.88 1.26
C ILE A 90 1.24 -8.67 1.77
N LEU A 91 1.78 -9.55 0.93
CA LEU A 91 2.68 -10.62 1.34
C LEU A 91 3.94 -10.61 0.48
N ASP A 92 5.12 -10.57 1.12
CA ASP A 92 6.42 -10.64 0.45
C ASP A 92 6.58 -9.56 -0.64
N CYS A 93 6.09 -8.34 -0.37
CA CYS A 93 6.04 -7.26 -1.36
C CYS A 93 7.14 -6.19 -1.12
N ASP A 94 7.67 -5.63 -2.20
CA ASP A 94 8.48 -4.39 -2.16
C ASP A 94 7.56 -3.21 -2.45
N ILE A 95 7.26 -2.43 -1.40
CA ILE A 95 6.46 -1.21 -1.47
C ILE A 95 7.32 -0.02 -1.01
N SER A 96 8.63 -0.09 -1.26
CA SER A 96 9.57 0.96 -0.90
C SER A 96 9.36 2.22 -1.74
N LYS A 97 9.64 3.38 -1.15
CA LYS A 97 9.53 4.70 -1.82
C LYS A 97 8.12 5.02 -2.32
N VAL A 98 7.09 4.35 -1.79
CA VAL A 98 5.70 4.62 -2.15
C VAL A 98 5.23 5.89 -1.45
N GLU A 99 4.31 6.61 -2.09
CA GLU A 99 3.55 7.68 -1.45
C GLU A 99 2.08 7.24 -1.31
N PHE A 100 1.60 7.27 -0.07
CA PHE A 100 0.17 7.11 0.25
C PHE A 100 -0.34 8.44 0.79
N THR A 101 -1.34 9.02 0.13
CA THR A 101 -1.95 10.29 0.52
C THR A 101 -3.45 10.11 0.65
N GLU A 102 -4.00 10.44 1.83
CA GLU A 102 -5.42 10.24 2.16
C GLU A 102 -5.87 8.77 1.95
N HIS A 103 -5.00 7.81 2.28
CA HIS A 103 -5.21 6.38 2.05
C HIS A 103 -5.77 5.66 3.28
N ILE A 104 -6.65 4.67 3.05
CA ILE A 104 -7.21 3.84 4.13
C ILE A 104 -6.83 2.37 3.91
N PHE A 105 -6.14 1.78 4.88
CA PHE A 105 -6.02 0.33 5.02
C PHE A 105 -7.01 -0.14 6.07
N LYS A 106 -7.98 -0.96 5.67
CA LYS A 106 -9.04 -1.45 6.54
C LYS A 106 -9.06 -2.97 6.55
N ASN A 107 -8.93 -3.57 7.73
CA ASN A 107 -8.91 -5.02 7.91
C ASN A 107 -7.84 -5.67 7.01
N CYS A 108 -6.63 -5.13 7.00
CA CYS A 108 -5.55 -5.58 6.11
C CYS A 108 -4.43 -6.28 6.89
N GLN A 109 -3.72 -7.17 6.20
CA GLN A 109 -2.56 -7.86 6.76
C GLN A 109 -1.34 -7.61 5.88
N PHE A 110 -0.25 -7.14 6.48
CA PHE A 110 1.05 -7.00 5.84
C PHE A 110 2.00 -8.02 6.45
N ASN A 111 2.68 -8.79 5.61
CA ASN A 111 3.66 -9.78 6.02
C ASN A 111 4.89 -9.70 5.11
N LYS A 112 6.09 -9.49 5.67
CA LYS A 112 7.34 -9.40 4.91
C LYS A 112 7.31 -8.31 3.85
N VAL A 113 7.01 -7.09 4.28
CA VAL A 113 6.84 -5.95 3.36
C VAL A 113 7.92 -4.91 3.60
N ASP A 114 8.55 -4.48 2.51
CA ASP A 114 9.47 -3.33 2.55
C ASP A 114 8.69 -2.02 2.35
N LEU A 115 8.67 -1.16 3.38
CA LEU A 115 8.14 0.20 3.34
C LEU A 115 9.24 1.26 3.47
N GLY A 116 10.49 0.87 3.21
CA GLY A 116 11.63 1.76 3.32
C GLY A 116 11.49 2.97 2.41
N TRP A 117 11.87 4.16 2.92
CA TRP A 117 11.83 5.44 2.21
C TRP A 117 10.44 5.87 1.73
N SER A 118 9.39 5.26 2.27
CA SER A 118 8.01 5.55 1.90
C SER A 118 7.44 6.72 2.69
N HIS A 119 6.38 7.33 2.17
CA HIS A 119 5.72 8.49 2.76
C HIS A 119 4.22 8.24 2.89
N PHE A 120 3.68 8.39 4.09
CA PHE A 120 2.26 8.33 4.39
C PHE A 120 1.79 9.72 4.85
N ILE A 121 0.72 10.23 4.24
CA ILE A 121 0.13 11.53 4.52
C ILE A 121 -1.36 11.33 4.75
N ASP A 122 -1.86 11.75 5.91
CA ASP A 122 -3.28 11.66 6.27
C ASP A 122 -3.87 10.25 6.06
N CYS A 123 -3.09 9.23 6.42
CA CYS A 123 -3.49 7.83 6.24
C CYS A 123 -4.19 7.27 7.48
N GLU A 124 -5.00 6.23 7.25
CA GLU A 124 -5.71 5.51 8.32
C GLU A 124 -5.42 4.01 8.25
N PHE A 125 -4.98 3.45 9.37
CA PHE A 125 -4.79 2.01 9.52
C PHE A 125 -5.86 1.51 10.49
N LEU A 126 -6.84 0.78 9.98
CA LEU A 126 -8.02 0.35 10.73
C LEU A 126 -8.04 -1.17 10.73
N ASP A 127 -8.04 -1.79 11.90
CA ASP A 127 -8.01 -3.25 12.08
C ASP A 127 -6.88 -3.90 11.25
N THR A 128 -5.68 -3.27 11.24
CA THR A 128 -4.58 -3.65 10.36
C THR A 128 -3.43 -4.31 11.13
N GLU A 129 -2.92 -5.41 10.61
CA GLU A 129 -1.82 -6.17 11.20
C GLU A 129 -0.55 -5.99 10.37
N LEU A 130 0.54 -5.65 11.05
CA LEU A 130 1.86 -5.42 10.46
C LEU A 130 2.83 -6.47 11.01
N HIS A 131 3.33 -7.36 10.16
CA HIS A 131 4.28 -8.41 10.53
C HIS A 131 5.50 -8.39 9.61
N ASP A 132 6.70 -8.42 10.17
CA ASP A 132 7.95 -8.46 9.40
C ASP A 132 8.04 -7.27 8.40
N ILE A 133 7.97 -6.05 8.94
CA ILE A 133 7.91 -4.81 8.14
C ILE A 133 9.18 -4.00 8.29
N ASN A 134 9.75 -3.56 7.17
CA ASN A 134 10.86 -2.62 7.16
C ASN A 134 10.38 -1.17 7.06
N PHE A 135 10.65 -0.37 8.10
CA PHE A 135 10.26 1.05 8.19
C PHE A 135 11.44 2.04 8.01
N ASN A 136 12.57 1.58 7.46
CA ASN A 136 13.75 2.42 7.35
C ASN A 136 13.49 3.69 6.53
N ALA A 137 13.80 4.86 7.10
CA ALA A 137 13.56 6.16 6.49
C ALA A 137 12.09 6.44 6.08
N THR A 138 11.12 5.68 6.61
CA THR A 138 9.71 5.95 6.35
C THR A 138 9.29 7.24 7.07
N ILE A 139 8.50 8.06 6.40
CA ILE A 139 7.91 9.28 6.96
C ILE A 139 6.40 9.09 7.02
N ILE A 140 5.81 9.33 8.19
CA ILE A 140 4.36 9.25 8.39
C ILE A 140 3.87 10.58 8.96
N ASN A 141 2.84 11.17 8.37
CA ASN A 141 2.22 12.41 8.80
C ASN A 141 0.76 12.15 9.14
N ASP A 142 0.35 12.58 10.33
CA ASP A 142 -1.04 12.61 10.77
C ASP A 142 -1.77 11.26 10.59
N LEU A 143 -1.08 10.16 10.93
CA LEU A 143 -1.64 8.82 10.95
C LEU A 143 -2.75 8.70 11.99
N LYS A 144 -3.87 8.11 11.59
CA LYS A 144 -4.88 7.58 12.51
C LYS A 144 -4.80 6.07 12.51
N THR A 145 -5.01 5.49 13.68
CA THR A 145 -5.02 4.05 13.83
C THR A 145 -6.27 3.60 14.56
N LYS A 146 -6.69 2.37 14.32
CA LYS A 146 -7.67 1.67 15.15
C LYS A 146 -7.33 0.21 15.15
N ASN A 147 -7.26 -0.43 16.31
CA ASN A 147 -6.94 -1.86 16.44
C ASN A 147 -5.75 -2.30 15.57
N THR A 148 -4.74 -1.44 15.41
CA THR A 148 -3.57 -1.72 14.57
C THR A 148 -2.46 -2.31 15.42
N THR A 149 -1.86 -3.39 14.95
CA THR A 149 -0.81 -4.11 15.68
C THR A 149 0.43 -4.30 14.83
N GLY A 150 1.58 -4.47 15.49
CA GLY A 150 2.88 -4.64 14.86
C GLY A 150 3.70 -5.73 15.54
N SER A 151 4.36 -6.57 14.77
CA SER A 151 5.29 -7.61 15.25
C SER A 151 6.45 -7.79 14.27
N ASP A 152 7.62 -8.19 14.77
CA ASP A 152 8.85 -8.37 13.97
C ASP A 152 9.19 -7.16 13.07
N LEU A 153 9.02 -5.96 13.61
CA LEU A 153 9.26 -4.71 12.89
C LEU A 153 10.75 -4.35 12.87
N HIS A 154 11.23 -3.91 11.71
CA HIS A 154 12.62 -3.54 11.49
C HIS A 154 12.79 -2.02 11.43
N PHE A 155 13.69 -1.51 12.27
CA PHE A 155 14.06 -0.10 12.35
C PHE A 155 15.57 0.06 12.29
N ASN A 156 16.04 1.20 11.79
CA ASN A 156 17.46 1.52 11.66
C ASN A 156 17.76 2.89 12.28
N LYS A 157 18.86 3.00 13.05
CA LYS A 157 19.26 4.26 13.68
C LYS A 157 19.89 5.28 12.72
N GLU A 158 20.55 4.80 11.67
CA GLU A 158 21.11 5.63 10.59
C GLU A 158 20.01 6.13 9.66
N PHE A 159 18.98 5.30 9.43
CA PHE A 159 17.81 5.60 8.61
C PHE A 159 16.52 5.44 9.42
N PRO A 160 16.28 6.31 10.41
CA PRO A 160 15.14 6.19 11.31
C PRO A 160 13.83 6.47 10.60
N MET A 161 12.75 5.93 11.15
CA MET A 161 11.40 6.35 10.80
C MET A 161 11.11 7.70 11.46
N TYR A 162 10.35 8.56 10.77
CA TYR A 162 9.89 9.83 11.30
C TYR A 162 8.38 9.89 11.30
N PHE A 163 7.80 10.25 12.45
CA PHE A 163 6.39 10.54 12.58
C PHE A 163 6.18 12.02 12.84
N TRP A 164 5.25 12.62 12.09
CA TRP A 164 4.88 14.02 12.21
C TRP A 164 3.41 14.13 12.62
N LYS A 165 3.14 14.93 13.65
CA LYS A 165 1.78 15.29 14.08
C LYS A 165 1.75 16.74 14.51
N SER A 166 0.88 17.55 13.89
CA SER A 166 0.75 18.98 14.24
C SER A 166 2.10 19.72 14.32
N ASN A 167 2.97 19.56 13.32
CA ASN A 167 4.34 20.11 13.25
C ASN A 167 5.35 19.60 14.30
N HIS A 168 5.02 18.56 15.07
CA HIS A 168 5.96 17.90 15.97
C HIS A 168 6.51 16.65 15.31
N CYS A 169 7.83 16.53 15.24
CA CYS A 169 8.52 15.37 14.71
C CYS A 169 8.96 14.44 15.85
N ILE A 170 8.66 13.17 15.71
CA ILE A 170 9.09 12.08 16.58
C ILE A 170 9.91 11.12 15.74
N GLN A 171 11.17 10.91 16.13
CA GLN A 171 12.03 9.90 15.55
C GLN A 171 11.70 8.54 16.19
N ILE A 172 11.56 7.50 15.36
CA ILE A 172 11.25 6.13 15.78
C ILE A 172 12.36 5.21 15.30
N THR A 173 12.98 4.52 16.25
CA THR A 173 14.13 3.63 16.01
C THR A 173 13.96 2.24 16.59
N ASP A 174 12.79 1.93 17.15
CA ASP A 174 12.49 0.65 17.79
C ASP A 174 10.98 0.41 17.87
N SER A 175 10.61 -0.87 18.03
CA SER A 175 9.23 -1.31 18.08
C SER A 175 8.45 -0.76 19.28
N ILE A 176 9.11 -0.54 20.42
CA ILE A 176 8.46 -0.01 21.63
C ILE A 176 7.92 1.40 21.36
N SER A 177 8.73 2.23 20.72
CA SER A 177 8.37 3.60 20.34
C SER A 177 7.27 3.62 19.27
N PHE A 178 7.32 2.69 18.31
CA PHE A 178 6.28 2.53 17.30
C PHE A 178 4.94 2.08 17.89
N GLU A 179 4.93 1.09 18.78
CA GLU A 179 3.72 0.65 19.47
C GLU A 179 3.09 1.77 20.31
N LYS A 180 3.93 2.61 20.92
CA LYS A 180 3.44 3.81 21.60
C LYS A 180 2.77 4.77 20.62
N LEU A 181 3.37 5.02 19.46
CA LEU A 181 2.75 5.81 18.40
C LEU A 181 1.38 5.26 18.01
N LEU A 182 1.23 3.94 17.82
CA LEU A 182 -0.07 3.35 17.48
C LEU A 182 -1.11 3.64 18.57
N ARG A 183 -0.77 3.44 19.85
CA ARG A 183 -1.68 3.75 20.96
C ARG A 183 -2.05 5.23 21.06
N ASP A 184 -1.08 6.14 20.83
CA ASP A 184 -1.28 7.59 20.91
C ASP A 184 -2.11 8.16 19.74
N ASN A 185 -2.34 7.35 18.69
CA ASN A 185 -3.13 7.70 17.51
C ASN A 185 -4.35 6.79 17.32
N ASP A 186 -4.68 5.98 18.32
CA ASP A 186 -5.87 5.14 18.32
C ASP A 186 -7.13 6.03 18.37
N SER A 187 -7.99 5.92 17.36
CA SER A 187 -9.23 6.67 17.24
C SER A 187 -10.42 5.84 17.71
N ASP A 188 -11.28 6.47 18.53
CA ASP A 188 -12.51 5.88 19.09
C ASP A 188 -13.46 5.25 18.04
#